data_AF-A0A958I5B4-F1
#
_entry.id   AF-A0A958I5B4-F1
#
_cell.length_a   1.000
_cell.length_b   1.000
_cell.length_c   1.000
_cell.angle_alpha   90.00
_cell.angle_beta   90.00
_cell.angle_gamma   90.00
#
_symmetry.space_group_name_H-M   'P 1'
#
loop_
_entity.id
_entity.type
_entity.pdbx_description
1 polymer ?
#
loop_
_entity_poly.entity_id
_entity_poly.type
_entity_poly.pdbx_seq_one_letter_code
_entity_poly.pdbx_strand_id
1 'polypeptide(L)'
;ATMWAEMVSPETIDSRIWPRTAAIAERLWSPSTVRNIDDMYRRMARISFLLEEHGLLHHKNYEMMLRRLTNNQDISALKTLVDVVEPLEKYARHSRGVKYTATSPLTRVVDAARPESMDAREFAMLVDSLIANPNDQNQFRVSEQLKHWKRNHLELEKIIAQSPVLREIESLSRDLSDVCEVGLLAGKYYVSGTQPSDMWVERNLELLTAAKKSRGQVELVIIDPIIKLVNQIKKSDTESK
;
A
#
# COMPACT_ATOMS: atom_id res chain seq x y z
N ALA A 1 0.26 2.32 24.61
CA ALA A 1 -0.60 2.12 23.42
C ALA A 1 -1.76 1.21 23.83
N THR A 2 -2.98 1.49 23.37
CA THR A 2 -4.17 0.69 23.72
C THR A 2 -4.60 -0.15 22.52
N MET A 3 -4.49 -1.47 22.63
CA MET A 3 -4.92 -2.42 21.59
C MET A 3 -6.28 -2.98 21.94
N TRP A 4 -7.34 -2.37 21.41
CA TRP A 4 -8.70 -2.89 21.52
C TRP A 4 -8.87 -4.11 20.60
N ALA A 5 -9.63 -5.11 21.05
CA ALA A 5 -9.58 -6.47 20.49
C ALA A 5 -10.80 -6.85 19.63
N GLU A 6 -11.64 -5.91 19.22
CA GLU A 6 -12.88 -6.20 18.48
C GLU A 6 -12.62 -6.84 17.11
N MET A 7 -11.49 -6.53 16.48
CA MET A 7 -11.07 -7.07 15.18
C MET A 7 -9.64 -7.59 15.21
N VAL A 8 -9.31 -8.30 16.29
CA VAL A 8 -8.02 -8.95 16.49
C VAL A 8 -8.20 -10.37 17.01
N SER A 9 -7.40 -11.29 16.51
CA SER A 9 -7.28 -12.68 16.89
C SER A 9 -5.87 -12.98 17.39
N PRO A 10 -5.62 -14.12 18.04
CA PRO A 10 -4.25 -14.55 18.40
C PRO A 10 -3.30 -14.60 17.20
N GLU A 11 -3.80 -14.86 16.00
CA GLU A 11 -2.97 -14.88 14.78
C GLU A 11 -2.60 -13.47 14.29
N THR A 12 -3.41 -12.46 14.63
CA THR A 12 -3.33 -11.12 14.04
C THR A 12 -2.87 -10.06 15.02
N ILE A 13 -2.86 -10.34 16.32
CA ILE A 13 -2.55 -9.37 17.38
C ILE A 13 -1.18 -8.73 17.21
N ASP A 14 -0.16 -9.52 16.88
CA ASP A 14 1.20 -8.99 16.80
C ASP A 14 1.37 -8.02 15.65
N SER A 15 0.77 -8.25 14.48
CA SER A 15 0.89 -7.29 13.36
C SER A 15 0.06 -6.03 13.55
N ARG A 16 -0.80 -5.98 14.57
CA ARG A 16 -1.57 -4.80 14.95
C ARG A 16 -0.81 -3.98 15.98
N ILE A 17 -0.12 -4.66 16.90
CA ILE A 17 0.69 -4.01 17.93
C ILE A 17 2.05 -3.57 17.36
N TRP A 18 2.72 -4.43 16.61
CA TRP A 18 4.10 -4.25 16.14
C TRP A 18 4.16 -4.03 14.63
N PRO A 19 5.12 -3.22 14.13
CA PRO A 19 6.18 -2.54 14.88
C PRO A 19 5.80 -1.15 15.41
N ARG A 20 4.57 -0.67 15.16
CA ARG A 20 4.14 0.70 15.52
C ARG A 20 4.30 1.02 17.01
N THR A 21 4.08 0.04 17.89
CA THR A 21 4.28 0.23 19.34
C THR A 21 5.76 0.44 19.71
N ALA A 22 6.72 -0.02 18.91
CA ALA A 22 8.13 0.30 19.11
C ALA A 22 8.42 1.80 18.86
N ALA A 23 7.79 2.40 17.84
CA ALA A 23 7.88 3.84 17.62
C ALA A 23 7.24 4.65 18.75
N ILE A 24 6.13 4.16 19.32
CA ILE A 24 5.51 4.76 20.52
C ILE A 24 6.44 4.62 21.73
N ALA A 25 7.10 3.47 21.91
CA ALA A 25 8.06 3.27 22.98
C ALA A 25 9.22 4.28 22.88
N GLU A 26 9.73 4.54 21.66
CA GLU A 26 10.73 5.60 21.44
C GLU A 26 10.21 6.98 21.88
N ARG A 27 8.97 7.33 21.56
CA ARG A 27 8.38 8.60 21.97
C ARG A 27 8.26 8.75 23.49
N LEU A 28 8.03 7.65 24.20
CA LEU A 28 7.88 7.64 25.66
C LEU A 28 9.22 7.55 26.42
N TRP A 29 10.28 7.10 25.75
CA TRP A 29 11.60 6.90 26.36
C TRP A 29 12.63 7.95 25.97
N SER A 30 12.67 8.33 24.70
CA SER A 30 13.73 9.18 24.14
C SER A 30 13.47 10.67 24.40
N PRO A 31 14.52 11.51 24.35
CA PRO A 31 14.35 12.96 24.40
C PRO A 31 13.36 13.47 23.35
N SER A 32 12.62 14.54 23.68
CA SER A 32 11.63 15.15 22.78
C SER A 32 12.21 15.65 21.44
N THR A 33 13.52 15.88 21.40
CA THR A 33 14.27 16.27 20.20
C THR A 33 14.42 15.14 19.17
N VAL A 34 14.25 13.87 19.59
CA VAL A 34 14.24 12.72 18.67
C VAL A 34 12.90 12.68 17.94
N ARG A 35 12.89 13.22 16.73
CA ARG A 35 11.67 13.38 15.90
C ARG A 35 11.90 13.22 14.40
N ASN A 36 13.09 12.75 13.98
CA ASN A 36 13.36 12.49 12.57
C ASN A 36 12.64 11.20 12.13
N ILE A 37 11.68 11.35 11.22
CA ILE A 37 10.80 10.27 10.77
C ILE A 37 11.55 9.25 9.92
N ASP A 38 12.40 9.67 8.99
CA ASP A 38 13.16 8.76 8.13
C ASP A 38 14.14 7.90 8.92
N ASP A 39 14.83 8.52 9.89
CA ASP A 39 15.71 7.79 10.79
C ASP A 39 14.93 6.83 11.71
N MET A 40 13.72 7.22 12.13
CA MET A 40 12.81 6.34 12.88
C MET A 40 12.44 5.10 12.07
N TYR A 41 12.01 5.22 10.81
CA TYR A 41 11.71 4.04 9.96
C TYR A 41 12.93 3.15 9.75
N ARG A 42 14.10 3.74 9.50
CA ARG A 42 15.37 3.01 9.34
C ARG A 42 15.68 2.14 10.56
N ARG A 43 15.53 2.69 11.77
CA ARG A 43 15.78 1.95 13.02
C ARG A 43 14.64 0.98 13.34
N MET A 44 13.39 1.37 13.10
CA MET A 44 12.21 0.55 13.33
C MET A 44 12.24 -0.73 12.47
N ALA A 45 12.72 -0.68 11.23
CA ALA A 45 12.87 -1.87 10.39
C ALA A 45 13.74 -2.95 11.07
N ARG A 46 14.87 -2.56 11.66
CA ARG A 46 15.74 -3.47 12.42
C ARG A 46 15.07 -3.99 13.68
N ILE A 47 14.43 -3.12 14.46
CA ILE A 47 13.72 -3.55 15.68
C ILE A 47 12.58 -4.52 15.34
N SER A 48 11.82 -4.23 14.30
CA SER A 48 10.72 -5.07 13.81
C SER A 48 11.19 -6.49 13.49
N PHE A 49 12.36 -6.63 12.85
CA PHE A 49 12.95 -7.93 12.57
C PHE A 49 13.41 -8.66 13.84
N LEU A 50 14.12 -7.98 14.75
CA LEU A 50 14.60 -8.59 16.00
C LEU A 50 13.48 -9.06 16.93
N LEU A 51 12.29 -8.46 16.83
CA LEU A 51 11.12 -8.92 17.59
C LEU A 51 10.71 -10.35 17.22
N GLU A 52 11.02 -10.87 16.03
CA GLU A 52 10.74 -12.27 15.69
C GLU A 52 11.53 -13.26 16.57
N GLU A 53 12.75 -12.90 16.99
CA GLU A 53 13.56 -13.71 17.92
C GLU A 53 12.90 -13.85 19.30
N HIS A 54 11.96 -12.96 19.62
CA HIS A 54 11.22 -12.94 20.88
C HIS A 54 9.82 -13.56 20.74
N GLY A 55 9.56 -14.25 19.62
CA GLY A 55 8.32 -14.98 19.38
C GLY A 55 7.17 -14.15 18.83
N LEU A 56 7.41 -12.88 18.48
CA LEU A 56 6.38 -12.05 17.85
C LEU A 56 6.12 -12.53 16.41
N LEU A 57 4.85 -12.58 16.05
CA LEU A 57 4.38 -13.26 14.85
C LEU A 57 4.02 -12.31 13.68
N HIS A 58 4.28 -11.00 13.81
CA HIS A 58 3.82 -9.98 12.84
C HIS A 58 4.37 -10.17 11.43
N HIS A 59 5.57 -10.74 11.27
CA HIS A 59 6.12 -11.12 9.97
C HIS A 59 5.71 -12.54 9.57
N LYS A 60 6.00 -13.54 10.41
CA LYS A 60 5.68 -14.95 10.13
C LYS A 60 4.21 -15.20 9.77
N ASN A 61 3.27 -14.61 10.52
CA ASN A 61 1.84 -14.85 10.27
C ASN A 61 1.35 -14.18 9.00
N TYR A 62 2.02 -13.13 8.51
CA TYR A 62 1.64 -12.47 7.26
C TYR A 62 1.63 -13.47 6.10
N GLU A 63 2.77 -14.11 5.82
CA GLU A 63 2.85 -15.06 4.70
C GLU A 63 2.02 -16.32 4.94
N MET A 64 1.88 -16.76 6.20
CA MET A 64 1.00 -17.88 6.55
C MET A 64 -0.45 -17.57 6.17
N MET A 65 -0.94 -16.37 6.48
CA MET A 65 -2.30 -15.94 6.11
C MET A 65 -2.44 -15.82 4.60
N LEU A 66 -1.41 -15.34 3.89
CA LEU A 66 -1.43 -15.32 2.42
C LEU A 66 -1.51 -16.73 1.83
N ARG A 67 -0.75 -17.70 2.36
CA ARG A 67 -0.86 -19.12 1.92
C ARG A 67 -2.26 -19.68 2.16
N ARG A 68 -2.89 -19.34 3.29
CA ARG A 68 -4.30 -19.72 3.55
C ARG A 68 -5.24 -19.13 2.50
N LEU A 69 -5.06 -17.85 2.17
CA LEU A 69 -5.87 -17.13 1.19
C LEU A 69 -5.65 -17.61 -0.26
N THR A 70 -4.46 -18.11 -0.60
CA THR A 70 -4.17 -18.65 -1.94
C THR A 70 -4.48 -20.15 -2.06
N ASN A 71 -5.05 -20.78 -1.02
CA ASN A 71 -5.21 -22.23 -0.95
C ASN A 71 -3.87 -22.98 -1.16
N ASN A 72 -2.82 -22.50 -0.49
CA ASN A 72 -1.46 -23.00 -0.52
C ASN A 72 -0.76 -22.97 -1.90
N GLN A 73 -1.27 -22.18 -2.84
CA GLN A 73 -0.56 -21.84 -4.07
C GLN A 73 0.53 -20.78 -3.81
N ASP A 74 1.32 -20.48 -4.85
CA ASP A 74 2.25 -19.36 -4.83
C ASP A 74 1.57 -18.07 -4.34
N ILE A 75 2.22 -17.39 -3.38
CA ILE A 75 1.66 -16.19 -2.75
C ILE A 75 2.13 -14.91 -3.42
N SER A 76 3.05 -14.97 -4.39
CA SER A 76 3.77 -13.80 -4.89
C SER A 76 2.79 -12.77 -5.45
N ALA A 77 1.84 -13.17 -6.29
CA ALA A 77 0.91 -12.23 -6.88
C ALA A 77 -0.09 -11.63 -5.88
N LEU A 78 -0.52 -12.41 -4.88
CA LEU A 78 -1.36 -11.88 -3.79
C LEU A 78 -0.56 -10.90 -2.92
N LYS A 79 0.66 -11.30 -2.54
CA LYS A 79 1.56 -10.48 -1.73
C LYS A 79 1.83 -9.13 -2.38
N THR A 80 2.14 -9.10 -3.68
CA THR A 80 2.34 -7.86 -4.45
C THR A 80 1.18 -6.87 -4.33
N LEU A 81 -0.07 -7.35 -4.31
CA LEU A 81 -1.22 -6.48 -4.11
C LEU A 81 -1.40 -6.11 -2.63
N VAL A 82 -1.26 -7.08 -1.71
CA VAL A 82 -1.49 -6.86 -0.28
C VAL A 82 -0.46 -5.93 0.34
N ASP A 83 0.74 -5.87 -0.23
CA ASP A 83 1.80 -4.96 0.20
C ASP A 83 1.54 -3.50 -0.19
N VAL A 84 0.60 -3.20 -1.11
CA VAL A 84 0.25 -1.83 -1.55
C VAL A 84 -1.17 -1.40 -1.18
N VAL A 85 -1.80 -2.14 -0.27
CA VAL A 85 -3.10 -1.79 0.31
C VAL A 85 -3.00 -1.69 1.81
N GLU A 86 -3.91 -0.91 2.40
CA GLU A 86 -4.05 -0.79 3.84
C GLU A 86 -5.50 -1.10 4.26
N PRO A 87 -5.72 -1.67 5.45
CA PRO A 87 -7.05 -1.80 6.03
C PRO A 87 -7.76 -0.45 6.20
N LEU A 88 -9.08 -0.44 6.05
CA LEU A 88 -9.90 0.72 6.40
C LEU A 88 -9.62 1.21 7.82
N GLU A 89 -9.29 2.49 7.95
CA GLU A 89 -8.97 3.09 9.24
C GLU A 89 -10.19 3.34 10.14
N LYS A 90 -9.89 3.55 11.44
CA LYS A 90 -10.85 3.96 12.47
C LYS A 90 -12.03 2.97 12.53
N TYR A 91 -13.25 3.50 12.65
CA TYR A 91 -14.47 2.70 12.73
C TYR A 91 -15.06 2.34 11.35
N ALA A 92 -14.40 2.70 10.24
CA ALA A 92 -14.93 2.43 8.90
C ALA A 92 -15.01 0.92 8.61
N ARG A 93 -14.09 0.13 9.19
CA ARG A 93 -14.13 -1.33 9.09
C ARG A 93 -15.35 -1.95 9.81
N HIS A 94 -15.85 -1.33 10.89
CA HIS A 94 -17.06 -1.77 11.59
C HIS A 94 -18.34 -1.43 10.84
N SER A 95 -18.36 -0.28 10.15
CA SER A 95 -19.58 0.26 9.56
C SER A 95 -19.80 -0.16 8.10
N ARG A 96 -18.77 -0.65 7.39
CA ARG A 96 -18.85 -0.98 5.97
C ARG A 96 -18.98 -2.47 5.69
N GLY A 97 -20.20 -2.90 5.40
CA GLY A 97 -20.53 -4.10 4.63
C GLY A 97 -20.48 -5.44 5.39
N VAL A 98 -19.48 -5.66 6.24
CA VAL A 98 -19.32 -6.92 6.99
C VAL A 98 -19.44 -6.66 8.48
N LYS A 99 -20.39 -7.35 9.12
CA LYS A 99 -20.57 -7.32 10.57
C LYS A 99 -19.66 -8.35 11.22
N TYR A 100 -18.86 -7.91 12.19
CA TYR A 100 -17.99 -8.77 12.97
C TYR A 100 -18.59 -9.02 14.36
N THR A 101 -18.43 -10.24 14.84
CA THR A 101 -18.67 -10.68 16.21
C THR A 101 -17.35 -11.15 16.82
N ALA A 102 -17.32 -11.37 18.14
CA ALA A 102 -16.14 -11.91 18.82
C ALA A 102 -15.68 -13.29 18.31
N THR A 103 -16.55 -14.00 17.58
CA THR A 103 -16.26 -15.33 17.01
C THR A 103 -16.09 -15.30 15.49
N SER A 104 -16.14 -14.13 14.86
CA SER A 104 -15.96 -14.02 13.42
C SER A 104 -14.53 -14.40 13.02
N PRO A 105 -14.35 -15.19 11.95
CA PRO A 105 -13.02 -15.53 11.48
C PRO A 105 -12.32 -14.29 10.89
N LEU A 106 -11.16 -13.95 11.45
CA LEU A 106 -10.31 -12.85 10.98
C LEU A 106 -9.24 -13.39 10.03
N THR A 107 -9.70 -13.90 8.88
CA THR A 107 -8.89 -14.64 7.90
C THR A 107 -9.03 -14.11 6.47
N ARG A 108 -9.52 -12.88 6.28
CA ARG A 108 -9.70 -12.22 4.98
C ARG A 108 -8.47 -11.43 4.57
N VAL A 109 -8.48 -10.85 3.36
CA VAL A 109 -7.37 -10.00 2.89
C VAL A 109 -7.12 -8.82 3.84
N VAL A 110 -8.18 -8.18 4.34
CA VAL A 110 -8.07 -7.10 5.34
C VAL A 110 -7.42 -7.55 6.66
N ASP A 111 -7.48 -8.85 6.97
CA ASP A 111 -6.84 -9.40 8.17
C ASP A 111 -5.37 -9.75 7.94
N ALA A 112 -4.97 -10.02 6.69
CA ALA A 112 -3.58 -10.21 6.32
C ALA A 112 -2.86 -8.87 6.06
N ALA A 113 -3.58 -7.88 5.53
CA ALA A 113 -3.05 -6.57 5.20
C ALA A 113 -2.41 -5.89 6.43
N ARG A 114 -1.25 -5.28 6.20
CA ARG A 114 -0.49 -4.59 7.25
C ARG A 114 -1.12 -3.22 7.51
N PRO A 115 -1.05 -2.69 8.76
CA PRO A 115 -1.59 -1.36 9.06
C PRO A 115 -0.91 -0.21 8.31
N GLU A 116 0.28 -0.44 7.76
CA GLU A 116 1.04 0.51 6.96
C GLU A 116 1.80 -0.24 5.86
N SER A 117 1.74 0.29 4.64
CA SER A 117 2.42 -0.23 3.46
C SER A 117 3.83 0.37 3.32
N MET A 118 4.85 -0.44 3.57
CA MET A 118 6.25 -0.02 3.32
C MET A 118 6.51 0.19 1.82
N ASP A 119 5.94 -0.66 0.96
CA ASP A 119 6.07 -0.54 -0.49
C ASP A 119 5.46 0.76 -1.03
N ALA A 120 4.31 1.18 -0.51
CA ALA A 120 3.70 2.45 -0.89
C ALA A 120 4.50 3.64 -0.37
N ARG A 121 5.06 3.55 0.84
CA ARG A 121 5.97 4.57 1.39
C ARG A 121 7.23 4.71 0.53
N GLU A 122 7.88 3.60 0.19
CA GLU A 122 9.06 3.58 -0.66
C GLU A 122 8.76 4.13 -2.05
N PHE A 123 7.62 3.76 -2.63
CA PHE A 123 7.17 4.31 -3.90
C PHE A 123 6.90 5.81 -3.85
N ALA A 124 6.29 6.32 -2.77
CA ALA A 124 6.13 7.75 -2.56
C ALA A 124 7.50 8.48 -2.57
N MET A 125 8.53 7.89 -1.95
CA MET A 125 9.89 8.43 -2.00
C MET A 125 10.51 8.38 -3.40
N LEU A 126 10.22 7.33 -4.19
CA LEU A 126 10.66 7.26 -5.59
C LEU A 126 10.04 8.37 -6.44
N VAL A 127 8.74 8.62 -6.27
CA VAL A 127 8.03 9.71 -6.96
C VAL A 127 8.58 11.06 -6.52
N ASP A 128 8.82 11.26 -5.23
CA ASP A 128 9.40 12.51 -4.71
C ASP A 128 10.81 12.75 -5.24
N SER A 129 11.61 11.70 -5.37
CA SER A 129 12.95 11.76 -5.98
C SER A 129 12.88 12.13 -7.46
N LEU A 130 11.91 11.58 -8.20
CA LEU A 130 11.67 11.94 -9.60
C LEU A 130 11.26 13.41 -9.74
N ILE A 131 10.34 13.89 -8.90
CA ILE A 131 9.89 15.28 -8.92
C ILE A 131 11.04 16.24 -8.57
N ALA A 132 11.88 15.89 -7.59
CA ALA A 132 13.01 16.71 -7.20
C ALA A 132 14.14 16.71 -8.25
N ASN A 133 14.31 15.62 -9.00
CA ASN A 133 15.35 15.46 -10.00
C ASN A 133 14.87 14.58 -11.16
N PRO A 134 14.29 15.17 -12.22
CA PRO A 134 13.69 14.46 -13.35
C PRO A 134 14.77 13.94 -14.31
N ASN A 135 15.39 12.81 -13.95
CA ASN A 135 16.39 12.12 -14.76
C ASN A 135 15.95 10.69 -15.11
N ASP A 136 16.61 10.10 -16.11
CA ASP A 136 16.31 8.75 -16.60
C ASP A 136 16.40 7.68 -15.51
N GLN A 137 17.31 7.83 -14.55
CA GLN A 137 17.47 6.87 -13.46
C GLN A 137 16.26 6.86 -12.52
N ASN A 138 15.80 8.03 -12.09
CA ASN A 138 14.62 8.16 -11.23
C ASN A 138 13.35 7.72 -11.97
N GLN A 139 13.23 8.08 -13.24
CA GLN A 139 12.12 7.67 -14.07
C GLN A 139 12.09 6.16 -14.28
N PHE A 140 13.25 5.54 -14.51
CA PHE A 140 13.38 4.10 -14.63
C PHE A 140 12.89 3.41 -13.36
N ARG A 141 13.34 3.84 -12.17
CA ARG A 141 12.94 3.26 -10.87
C ARG A 141 11.42 3.32 -10.65
N VAL A 142 10.80 4.48 -10.88
CA VAL A 142 9.34 4.63 -10.81
C VAL A 142 8.65 3.72 -11.82
N SER A 143 9.12 3.70 -13.07
CA SER A 143 8.49 2.93 -14.14
C SER A 143 8.61 1.42 -13.93
N GLU A 144 9.72 0.92 -13.40
CA GLU A 144 9.89 -0.51 -13.14
C GLU A 144 8.95 -1.00 -12.04
N GLN A 145 8.80 -0.22 -10.96
CA GLN A 145 7.86 -0.55 -9.89
C GLN A 145 6.42 -0.59 -10.40
N LEU A 146 6.01 0.44 -11.16
CA LEU A 146 4.66 0.51 -11.74
C LEU A 146 4.41 -0.61 -12.75
N LYS A 147 5.39 -0.97 -13.60
CA LYS A 147 5.26 -2.09 -14.52
C LYS A 147 5.12 -3.42 -13.77
N HIS A 148 5.84 -3.60 -12.66
CA HIS A 148 5.73 -4.80 -11.84
C HIS A 148 4.31 -4.95 -11.29
N TRP A 149 3.76 -3.91 -10.65
CA TRP A 149 2.39 -3.91 -10.15
C TRP A 149 1.34 -4.03 -11.24
N LYS A 150 1.51 -3.36 -12.38
CA LYS A 150 0.58 -3.46 -13.52
C LYS A 150 0.45 -4.89 -14.04
N ARG A 151 1.57 -5.61 -14.19
CA ARG A 151 1.59 -7.00 -14.67
C ARG A 151 0.98 -7.98 -13.66
N ASN A 152 0.91 -7.61 -12.38
CA ASN A 152 0.45 -8.47 -11.30
C ASN A 152 -1.01 -8.92 -11.46
N HIS A 153 -1.86 -8.09 -12.08
CA HIS A 153 -3.29 -8.36 -12.16
C HIS A 153 -3.60 -9.71 -12.83
N LEU A 154 -2.97 -9.99 -13.98
CA LEU A 154 -3.17 -11.23 -14.73
C LEU A 154 -2.69 -12.47 -13.98
N GLU A 155 -1.63 -12.33 -13.17
CA GLU A 155 -1.15 -13.44 -12.33
C GLU A 155 -2.09 -13.70 -11.15
N LEU A 156 -2.61 -12.62 -10.54
CA LEU A 156 -3.56 -12.75 -9.44
C LEU A 156 -4.92 -13.32 -9.89
N GLU A 157 -5.40 -12.98 -11.10
CA GLU A 157 -6.64 -13.54 -11.66
C GLU A 157 -6.59 -15.09 -11.71
N LYS A 158 -5.44 -15.68 -12.05
CA LYS A 158 -5.24 -17.14 -12.06
C LYS A 158 -5.38 -17.76 -10.67
N ILE A 159 -4.94 -17.05 -9.63
CA ILE A 159 -5.07 -17.49 -8.23
C ILE A 159 -6.52 -17.31 -7.76
N ILE A 160 -7.17 -16.18 -8.08
CA ILE A 160 -8.58 -15.90 -7.74
C ILE A 160 -9.51 -16.98 -8.30
N ALA A 161 -9.24 -17.45 -9.53
CA ALA A 161 -10.01 -18.54 -10.14
C ALA A 161 -10.01 -19.83 -9.28
N GLN A 162 -8.93 -20.07 -8.55
CA GLN A 162 -8.72 -21.25 -7.71
C GLN A 162 -9.03 -21.00 -6.22
N SER A 163 -9.08 -19.73 -5.79
CA SER A 163 -9.38 -19.34 -4.40
C SER A 163 -10.47 -18.25 -4.34
N PRO A 164 -11.76 -18.64 -4.27
CA PRO A 164 -12.88 -17.71 -4.37
C PRO A 164 -12.94 -16.63 -3.28
N VAL A 165 -12.29 -16.84 -2.13
CA VAL A 165 -12.20 -15.83 -1.06
C VAL A 165 -11.56 -14.53 -1.55
N LEU A 166 -10.68 -14.62 -2.55
CA LEU A 166 -9.98 -13.47 -3.13
C LEU A 166 -10.84 -12.65 -4.11
N ARG A 167 -12.06 -13.09 -4.48
CA ARG A 167 -12.93 -12.30 -5.36
C ARG A 167 -13.27 -10.92 -4.79
N GLU A 168 -13.23 -10.79 -3.46
CA GLU A 168 -13.51 -9.52 -2.78
C GLU A 168 -12.54 -8.38 -3.13
N ILE A 169 -11.34 -8.71 -3.63
CA ILE A 169 -10.29 -7.76 -4.02
C ILE A 169 -10.00 -7.76 -5.53
N GLU A 170 -10.71 -8.56 -6.33
CA GLU A 170 -10.44 -8.72 -7.77
C GLU A 170 -10.48 -7.37 -8.51
N SER A 171 -11.55 -6.59 -8.28
CA SER A 171 -11.65 -5.25 -8.86
C SER A 171 -10.62 -4.27 -8.31
N LEU A 172 -10.10 -4.47 -7.10
CA LEU A 172 -9.00 -3.65 -6.57
C LEU A 172 -7.69 -3.92 -7.30
N SER A 173 -7.44 -5.19 -7.65
CA SER A 173 -6.30 -5.60 -8.46
C SER A 173 -6.33 -4.97 -9.85
N ARG A 174 -7.52 -4.91 -10.46
CA ARG A 174 -7.71 -4.22 -11.75
C ARG A 174 -7.41 -2.73 -11.63
N ASP A 175 -7.95 -2.09 -10.60
CA ASP A 175 -7.66 -0.67 -10.33
C ASP A 175 -6.18 -0.40 -10.09
N LEU A 176 -5.45 -1.28 -9.40
CA LEU A 176 -4.00 -1.15 -9.27
C LEU A 176 -3.33 -1.12 -10.65
N SER A 177 -3.72 -1.99 -11.57
CA SER A 177 -3.19 -2.00 -12.94
C SER A 177 -3.50 -0.69 -13.68
N ASP A 178 -4.73 -0.20 -13.59
CA ASP A 178 -5.16 1.04 -14.25
C ASP A 178 -4.44 2.27 -13.67
N VAL A 179 -4.36 2.36 -12.34
CA VAL A 179 -3.61 3.40 -11.61
C VAL A 179 -2.13 3.38 -12.02
N CYS A 180 -1.53 2.20 -12.14
CA CYS A 180 -0.14 2.07 -12.59
C CYS A 180 0.06 2.54 -14.03
N GLU A 181 -0.89 2.31 -14.93
CA GLU A 181 -0.84 2.82 -16.30
C GLU A 181 -0.86 4.36 -16.32
N VAL A 182 -1.71 4.98 -15.50
CA VAL A 182 -1.72 6.44 -15.34
C VAL A 182 -0.36 6.95 -14.85
N GLY A 183 0.20 6.31 -13.82
CA GLY A 183 1.52 6.68 -13.29
C GLY A 183 2.65 6.55 -14.32
N LEU A 184 2.62 5.51 -15.16
CA LEU A 184 3.61 5.31 -16.23
C LEU A 184 3.55 6.42 -17.28
N LEU A 185 2.35 6.80 -17.70
CA LEU A 185 2.14 7.90 -18.64
C LEU A 185 2.52 9.25 -18.01
N ALA A 186 2.11 9.48 -16.76
CA ALA A 186 2.45 10.70 -16.02
C ALA A 186 3.96 10.90 -15.89
N GLY A 187 4.71 9.86 -15.52
CA GLY A 187 6.17 9.93 -15.44
C GLY A 187 6.83 10.24 -16.79
N LYS A 188 6.32 9.67 -17.89
CA LYS A 188 6.81 9.98 -19.24
C LYS A 188 6.59 11.45 -19.59
N TYR A 189 5.38 11.97 -19.43
CA TYR A 189 5.07 13.38 -19.68
C TYR A 189 5.94 14.32 -18.83
N TYR A 190 6.12 13.98 -17.55
CA TYR A 190 6.89 14.79 -16.63
C TYR A 190 8.36 14.90 -17.05
N VAL A 191 9.00 13.78 -17.40
CA VAL A 191 10.42 13.74 -17.78
C VAL A 191 10.65 14.33 -19.17
N SER A 192 9.73 14.12 -20.11
CA SER A 192 9.85 14.68 -21.46
C SER A 192 9.46 16.17 -21.54
N GLY A 193 8.97 16.76 -20.45
CA GLY A 193 8.42 18.13 -20.41
C GLY A 193 7.21 18.32 -21.33
N THR A 194 6.59 17.22 -21.79
CA THR A 194 5.46 17.26 -22.73
C THR A 194 4.17 17.43 -21.96
N GLN A 195 3.39 18.46 -22.31
CA GLN A 195 2.10 18.70 -21.69
C GLN A 195 1.01 17.79 -22.29
N PRO A 196 0.34 16.95 -21.48
CA PRO A 196 -0.88 16.27 -21.91
C PRO A 196 -2.04 17.27 -22.04
N SER A 197 -3.12 16.87 -22.71
CA SER A 197 -4.32 17.69 -22.78
C SER A 197 -5.01 17.82 -21.43
N ASP A 198 -5.71 18.93 -21.19
CA ASP A 198 -6.51 19.13 -19.96
C ASP A 198 -7.52 17.97 -19.75
N MET A 199 -8.15 17.52 -20.83
CA MET A 199 -9.05 16.36 -20.82
C MET A 199 -8.35 15.07 -20.37
N TRP A 200 -7.07 14.88 -20.70
CA TRP A 200 -6.30 13.74 -20.18
C TRP A 200 -6.09 13.88 -18.67
N VAL A 201 -5.74 15.08 -18.18
CA VAL A 201 -5.54 15.33 -16.74
C VAL A 201 -6.84 15.10 -15.96
N GLU A 202 -7.94 15.71 -16.39
CA GLU A 202 -9.25 15.59 -15.74
C GLU A 202 -9.70 14.13 -15.66
N ARG A 203 -9.72 13.42 -16.80
CA ARG A 203 -10.12 12.01 -16.86
C ARG A 203 -9.28 11.12 -15.95
N ASN A 204 -7.96 11.33 -15.90
CA ASN A 204 -7.09 10.49 -15.09
C ASN A 204 -7.19 10.83 -13.60
N LEU A 205 -7.40 12.08 -13.22
CA LEU A 205 -7.68 12.45 -11.83
C LEU A 205 -9.03 11.87 -11.34
N GLU A 206 -10.06 11.84 -12.19
CA GLU A 206 -11.33 11.17 -11.90
C GLU A 206 -11.13 9.66 -11.68
N LEU A 207 -10.38 9.00 -12.56
CA LEU A 207 -10.04 7.58 -12.42
C LEU A 207 -9.29 7.31 -11.12
N LEU A 208 -8.25 8.09 -10.82
CA LEU A 208 -7.46 7.96 -9.59
C LEU A 208 -8.33 8.18 -8.35
N THR A 209 -9.26 9.13 -8.40
CA THR A 209 -10.21 9.41 -7.30
C THR A 209 -11.19 8.24 -7.11
N ALA A 210 -11.73 7.69 -8.18
CA ALA A 210 -12.59 6.52 -8.12
C ALA A 210 -11.87 5.29 -7.55
N ALA A 211 -10.58 5.11 -7.88
CA ALA A 211 -9.77 4.01 -7.41
C ALA A 211 -9.49 4.02 -5.90
N LYS A 212 -9.68 5.16 -5.22
CA LYS A 212 -9.60 5.25 -3.74
C LYS A 212 -10.70 4.47 -3.04
N LYS A 213 -11.77 4.08 -3.74
CA LYS A 213 -12.87 3.33 -3.16
C LYS A 213 -12.40 1.97 -2.66
N SER A 214 -12.62 1.72 -1.37
CA SER A 214 -12.27 0.44 -0.73
C SER A 214 -12.98 -0.76 -1.34
N ARG A 215 -12.27 -1.89 -1.47
CA ARG A 215 -12.84 -3.23 -1.72
C ARG A 215 -12.26 -4.22 -0.72
N GLY A 216 -13.03 -5.23 -0.33
CA GLY A 216 -12.59 -6.18 0.70
C GLY A 216 -12.23 -5.53 2.05
N GLN A 217 -12.69 -4.29 2.30
CA GLN A 217 -12.30 -3.46 3.45
C GLN A 217 -10.82 -3.04 3.49
N VAL A 218 -10.16 -3.00 2.34
CA VAL A 218 -8.84 -2.41 2.15
C VAL A 218 -8.88 -1.33 1.06
N GLU A 219 -7.91 -0.41 1.08
CA GLU A 219 -7.76 0.70 0.14
C GLU A 219 -6.36 0.70 -0.47
N LEU A 220 -6.25 1.08 -1.75
CA LEU A 220 -4.96 1.25 -2.43
C LEU A 220 -4.29 2.54 -1.95
N VAL A 221 -3.04 2.42 -1.48
CA VAL A 221 -2.34 3.55 -0.85
C VAL A 221 -1.22 4.15 -1.71
N ILE A 222 -1.06 3.68 -2.95
CA ILE A 222 -0.12 4.24 -3.94
C ILE A 222 -0.74 5.35 -4.80
N ILE A 223 -2.02 5.66 -4.63
CA ILE A 223 -2.77 6.59 -5.48
C ILE A 223 -2.29 8.04 -5.29
N ASP A 224 -2.06 8.47 -4.04
CA ASP A 224 -1.70 9.85 -3.74
C ASP A 224 -0.34 10.28 -4.31
N PRO A 225 0.72 9.46 -4.28
CA PRO A 225 1.94 9.73 -5.03
C PRO A 225 1.70 9.92 -6.54
N ILE A 226 0.79 9.15 -7.15
CA ILE A 226 0.49 9.29 -8.58
C ILE A 226 -0.30 10.56 -8.86
N ILE A 227 -1.28 10.91 -8.03
CA ILE A 227 -1.99 12.20 -8.10
C ILE A 227 -0.99 13.36 -7.99
N LYS A 228 -0.03 13.27 -7.04
CA LYS A 228 1.03 14.26 -6.88
C LYS A 228 1.82 14.42 -8.17
N LEU A 229 2.23 13.32 -8.81
CA LEU A 229 2.96 13.35 -10.09
C LEU A 229 2.14 13.98 -11.22
N VAL A 230 0.87 13.58 -11.37
CA VAL A 230 -0.04 14.15 -12.40
C VAL A 230 -0.19 15.67 -12.22
N ASN A 231 -0.33 16.15 -10.98
CA ASN A 231 -0.44 17.57 -10.69
C ASN A 231 0.84 18.37 -10.98
N GLN A 232 2.02 17.75 -10.89
CA GLN A 232 3.29 18.43 -11.21
C GLN A 232 3.43 18.70 -12.72
N ILE A 233 2.89 17.83 -13.56
CA ILE A 233 2.89 18.03 -15.02
C ILE A 233 2.20 19.36 -15.36
N LYS A 234 1.04 19.64 -14.76
CA LYS A 234 0.27 20.87 -14.99
C LYS A 234 1.00 22.15 -14.55
N LYS A 235 1.76 22.10 -13.44
CA LYS A 235 2.43 23.30 -12.89
C LYS A 235 3.57 23.80 -13.77
N SER A 236 4.28 22.91 -14.47
CA SER A 236 5.40 23.29 -15.33
C SER A 236 5.03 24.22 -16.51
N ASP A 237 3.74 24.31 -16.89
CA ASP A 237 3.25 25.28 -17.90
C ASP A 237 3.12 26.72 -17.33
N THR A 238 2.92 26.87 -16.02
CA THR A 238 2.67 28.20 -15.41
C THR A 238 3.95 28.93 -15.02
N GLU A 239 5.05 28.20 -14.74
CA GLU A 239 6.36 28.79 -14.40
C GLU A 239 7.24 29.08 -15.63
N SER A 240 6.80 28.67 -16.83
CA SER A 240 7.50 28.90 -18.11
C SER A 240 6.96 30.08 -18.93
N LYS A 241 6.05 30.89 -18.36
CA LYS A 241 5.49 32.12 -18.95
C LYS A 241 5.79 33.32 -18.06
#